data_AF-A0A380ZL79-F1
#
_entry.id   AF-A0A380ZL79-F1
#
_cell.length_a   1.000
_cell.length_b   1.000
_cell.length_c   1.000
_cell.angle_alpha   90.00
_cell.angle_beta   90.00
_cell.angle_gamma   90.00
#
_symmetry.space_group_name_H-M   'P 1'
#
loop_
_entity.id
_entity.type
_entity.pdbx_description
1 polymer ?
#
loop_
_entity_poly.entity_id
_entity_poly.type
_entity_poly.pdbx_seq_one_letter_code
_entity_poly.pdbx_strand_id
1 'polypeptide(L)'
;MRFYIQDAKIRKKTAVQQLEQNILFTFDYPEEIPAHESRTFTVAMNKFTIPDKKRLVIEIQEKNGGRHFLYKLKNKSLLDAEEVFRNREQQETEEEADRILRRIAR
;
A
#
# COMPACT_ATOMS: atom_id res chain seq x y z
N MET A 1 0.19 -7.68 -12.80
CA MET A 1 0.37 -7.09 -11.46
C MET A 1 -0.86 -7.41 -10.63
N ARG A 2 -0.69 -7.83 -9.37
CA ARG A 2 -1.80 -8.19 -8.48
C ARG A 2 -1.62 -7.53 -7.12
N PHE A 3 -2.74 -7.16 -6.52
CA PHE A 3 -2.81 -6.61 -5.18
C PHE A 3 -3.70 -7.52 -4.35
N TYR A 4 -3.24 -7.95 -3.18
CA TYR A 4 -4.08 -8.76 -2.31
C TYR A 4 -3.72 -8.59 -0.85
N ILE A 5 -4.71 -8.72 0.02
CA ILE A 5 -4.52 -8.72 1.46
C ILE A 5 -4.32 -10.17 1.91
N GLN A 6 -3.28 -10.41 2.70
CA GLN A 6 -3.02 -11.71 3.31
C GLN A 6 -2.57 -11.56 4.76
N ASP A 7 -2.54 -12.66 5.50
CA ASP A 7 -2.04 -12.67 6.86
C ASP A 7 -0.56 -12.30 6.93
N ALA A 8 -0.20 -11.46 7.91
CA ALA A 8 1.17 -11.00 8.09
C ALA A 8 2.09 -12.13 8.59
N LYS A 9 1.56 -13.03 9.42
CA LYS A 9 2.24 -14.21 9.94
C LYS A 9 1.66 -15.46 9.28
N ILE A 10 2.48 -16.12 8.46
CA ILE A 10 2.12 -17.39 7.83
C ILE A 10 2.82 -18.51 8.60
N ARG A 11 2.04 -19.45 9.15
CA ARG A 11 2.58 -20.68 9.75
C ARG A 11 2.84 -21.71 8.65
N LYS A 12 3.86 -22.55 8.84
CA LYS A 12 4.18 -23.63 7.90
C LYS A 12 2.99 -24.60 7.80
N LYS A 13 2.68 -25.07 6.59
CA LYS A 13 1.63 -26.06 6.29
C LYS A 13 0.20 -25.59 6.64
N THR A 14 -0.07 -24.28 6.57
CA THR A 14 -1.42 -23.74 6.69
C THR A 14 -1.82 -23.11 5.35
N ALA A 15 -3.05 -23.34 4.91
CA ALA A 15 -3.59 -22.65 3.75
C ALA A 15 -3.60 -21.14 4.02
N VAL A 16 -3.07 -20.35 3.08
CA VAL A 16 -3.05 -18.89 3.17
C VAL A 16 -4.24 -18.34 2.42
N GLN A 17 -5.08 -17.56 3.11
CA GLN A 17 -6.17 -16.84 2.47
C GLN A 17 -5.65 -15.53 1.88
N GLN A 18 -6.01 -15.28 0.62
CA GLN A 18 -5.67 -14.05 -0.10
C GLN A 18 -6.98 -13.39 -0.55
N LEU A 19 -7.16 -12.13 -0.17
CA LEU A 19 -8.28 -11.31 -0.61
C LEU A 19 -7.79 -10.32 -1.67
N GLU A 20 -8.09 -10.60 -2.93
CA GLU A 20 -7.69 -9.78 -4.07
C GLU A 20 -8.32 -8.38 -4.01
N GLN A 21 -7.51 -7.37 -4.32
CA GLN A 21 -7.91 -5.97 -4.43
C GLN A 21 -7.87 -5.58 -5.90
N ASN A 22 -9.04 -5.25 -6.44
CA ASN A 22 -9.17 -4.89 -7.85
C ASN A 22 -8.61 -3.49 -8.10
N ILE A 23 -7.80 -3.38 -9.14
CA ILE A 23 -7.33 -2.12 -9.68
C ILE A 23 -8.48 -1.49 -10.46
N LEU A 24 -8.79 -0.22 -10.17
CA LEU A 24 -9.76 0.54 -10.93
C LEU A 24 -9.09 1.22 -12.13
N PHE A 25 -7.95 1.87 -11.88
CA PHE A 25 -7.20 2.61 -12.89
C PHE A 25 -5.71 2.55 -12.60
N THR A 26 -4.91 2.64 -13.65
CA THR A 26 -3.46 2.84 -13.57
C THR A 26 -3.10 4.09 -14.35
N PHE A 27 -2.28 4.95 -13.76
CA PHE A 27 -1.77 6.17 -14.39
C PHE A 27 -0.27 6.01 -14.62
N ASP A 28 0.19 6.41 -15.80
CA ASP A 28 1.59 6.35 -16.23
C ASP A 28 2.21 4.94 -16.13
N TYR A 29 1.38 3.90 -16.31
CA TYR A 29 1.86 2.52 -16.28
C TYR A 29 2.74 2.22 -17.50
N PRO A 30 4.03 1.94 -17.31
CA PRO A 30 4.94 1.73 -18.43
C PRO A 30 4.68 0.37 -19.09
N GLU A 31 4.74 0.31 -20.42
CA GLU A 31 4.71 -0.96 -21.15
C GLU A 31 6.00 -1.76 -20.96
N GLU A 32 7.14 -1.06 -20.84
CA GLU A 32 8.46 -1.62 -20.60
C GLU A 32 9.29 -0.70 -19.69
N ILE A 33 10.18 -1.29 -18.90
CA ILE A 33 11.19 -0.56 -18.12
C ILE A 33 12.56 -0.88 -18.71
N PRO A 34 13.20 0.06 -19.42
CA PRO A 34 14.52 -0.13 -19.99
C PRO A 34 15.60 -0.47 -18.95
N ALA A 35 16.69 -1.07 -19.44
CA ALA A 35 17.84 -1.35 -18.60
C ALA A 35 18.39 -0.06 -17.95
N HIS A 36 18.72 -0.14 -16.67
CA HIS A 36 19.22 0.98 -15.85
C HIS A 36 18.27 2.17 -15.71
N GLU A 37 16.99 2.02 -16.05
CA GLU A 37 15.98 3.05 -15.84
C GLU A 37 15.06 2.69 -14.67
N SER A 38 14.43 3.71 -14.08
CA SER A 38 13.37 3.57 -13.08
C SER A 38 12.14 4.32 -13.54
N ARG A 39 10.96 3.72 -13.36
CA ARG A 39 9.67 4.31 -13.71
C ARG A 39 8.77 4.32 -12.49
N THR A 40 8.04 5.41 -12.32
CA THR A 40 7.03 5.58 -11.26
C THR A 40 5.66 5.63 -11.93
N PHE A 41 4.71 4.85 -11.41
CA PHE A 41 3.33 4.82 -11.88
C PHE A 41 2.39 4.79 -10.68
N THR A 42 1.14 5.21 -10.89
CA THR A 42 0.13 5.29 -9.82
C THR A 42 -0.98 4.29 -10.08
N VAL A 43 -1.47 3.65 -9.01
CA VAL A 43 -2.56 2.68 -9.07
C VAL A 43 -3.71 3.17 -8.17
N ALA A 44 -4.90 3.29 -8.76
CA ALA A 44 -6.11 3.61 -8.04
C ALA A 44 -6.91 2.34 -7.75
N MET A 45 -7.38 2.21 -6.51
CA MET A 45 -8.19 1.08 -6.03
C MET A 45 -9.37 1.61 -5.21
N ASN A 46 -10.38 0.77 -5.01
CA ASN A 46 -11.45 1.08 -4.06
C ASN A 46 -10.90 1.28 -2.64
N LYS A 47 -11.59 2.06 -1.81
CA LYS A 47 -11.26 2.15 -0.39
C LYS A 47 -11.43 0.77 0.26
N PHE A 48 -10.40 0.30 0.93
CA PHE A 48 -10.41 -0.93 1.73
C PHE A 48 -9.73 -0.70 3.08
N THR A 49 -9.86 -1.69 3.96
CA THR A 49 -9.19 -1.68 5.28
C THR A 49 -8.14 -2.78 5.31
N ILE A 50 -6.96 -2.49 5.88
CA ILE A 50 -5.94 -3.50 6.19
C ILE A 50 -5.98 -3.76 7.69
N PRO A 51 -6.50 -4.92 8.15
CA PRO A 51 -6.48 -5.26 9.57
C PRO A 51 -5.05 -5.41 10.10
N ASP A 52 -4.84 -5.15 11.40
CA ASP A 52 -3.50 -5.15 12.04
C ASP A 52 -2.68 -6.43 11.86
N LYS A 53 -3.36 -7.59 11.77
CA LYS A 53 -2.73 -8.90 11.61
C LYS A 53 -2.54 -9.31 10.14
N LYS A 54 -2.89 -8.42 9.21
CA LYS A 54 -2.78 -8.62 7.76
C LYS A 54 -1.82 -7.60 7.15
N ARG A 55 -1.52 -7.79 5.87
CA ARG A 55 -0.67 -6.91 5.06
C ARG A 55 -1.17 -6.88 3.63
N LEU A 56 -0.97 -5.75 2.97
CA LEU A 56 -1.15 -5.67 1.52
C LEU A 56 0.10 -6.22 0.85
N VAL A 57 -0.08 -7.07 -0.16
CA VAL A 57 1.01 -7.54 -1.01
C VAL A 57 0.77 -7.11 -2.43
N ILE A 58 1.84 -6.54 -3.00
CA ILE A 58 1.93 -6.13 -4.39
C ILE A 58 2.81 -7.17 -5.09
N GLU A 59 2.26 -7.80 -6.11
CA GLU A 59 2.88 -8.88 -6.85
C GLU A 59 3.05 -8.45 -8.31
N ILE A 60 4.30 -8.44 -8.78
CA ILE A 60 4.65 -8.09 -10.16
C ILE A 60 5.53 -9.19 -10.75
N GLN A 61 5.14 -9.69 -11.91
CA GLN A 61 5.86 -10.72 -12.64
C GLN A 61 6.37 -10.14 -13.95
N GLU A 62 7.61 -10.47 -14.28
CA GLU A 62 8.19 -10.13 -15.58
C GLU A 62 7.54 -10.99 -16.67
N LYS A 63 7.02 -10.34 -17.72
CA LYS A 63 6.44 -11.05 -18.86
C LYS A 63 7.53 -11.86 -19.55
N ASN A 64 7.31 -13.16 -19.71
CA ASN A 64 8.27 -14.11 -20.32
C ASN A 64 9.65 -14.15 -19.63
N GLY A 65 9.72 -13.74 -18.35
CA GLY A 65 10.92 -13.77 -17.53
C GLY A 65 10.80 -14.69 -16.33
N GLY A 66 11.89 -14.84 -15.58
CA GLY A 66 11.92 -15.61 -14.33
C GLY A 66 11.77 -14.75 -13.07
N ARG A 67 11.72 -13.42 -13.20
CA ARG A 67 11.70 -12.52 -12.04
C ARG A 67 10.29 -12.38 -11.50
N HIS A 68 10.18 -12.57 -10.18
CA HIS A 68 8.94 -12.43 -9.45
C HIS A 68 9.13 -11.52 -8.24
N PHE A 69 8.56 -10.32 -8.31
CA PHE A 69 8.67 -9.31 -7.28
C PHE A 69 7.46 -9.37 -6.36
N LEU A 70 7.74 -9.47 -5.06
CA LEU A 70 6.72 -9.36 -4.02
C LEU A 70 7.10 -8.24 -3.05
N TYR A 71 6.29 -7.19 -3.03
CA TYR A 71 6.40 -6.13 -2.04
C TYR A 71 5.34 -6.30 -0.95
N LYS A 72 5.77 -6.29 0.32
CA LYS A 72 4.92 -6.56 1.48
C LYS A 72 4.73 -5.27 2.27
N LEU A 73 3.61 -4.58 2.03
CA LEU A 73 3.28 -3.33 2.68
C LEU A 73 2.63 -3.58 4.05
N LYS A 74 3.26 -3.06 5.11
CA LYS A 74 2.76 -3.13 6.48
C LYS A 74 1.97 -1.88 6.83
N ASN A 75 1.07 -1.98 7.83
CA ASN A 75 0.26 -0.85 8.28
C ASN A 75 1.12 0.37 8.69
N LYS A 76 2.23 0.15 9.40
CA LYS A 76 3.15 1.24 9.79
C LYS A 76 3.63 2.09 8.61
N SER A 77 4.03 1.45 7.52
CA SER A 77 4.49 2.15 6.31
C SER A 77 3.41 2.99 5.62
N LEU A 78 2.13 2.66 5.85
CA LEU A 78 1.00 3.46 5.36
C LEU A 78 0.70 4.63 6.29
N LEU A 79 0.84 4.44 7.61
CA LEU A 79 0.66 5.51 8.60
C LEU A 79 1.75 6.58 8.48
N ASP A 80 2.96 6.18 8.10
CA ASP A 80 4.09 7.08 7.84
C ASP A 80 4.05 7.69 6.43
N ALA A 81 3.06 7.32 5.60
CA ALA A 81 2.97 7.81 4.23
C ALA A 81 2.41 9.24 4.18
N GLU A 82 2.94 10.04 3.27
CA GLU A 82 2.46 11.39 3.02
C GLU A 82 1.14 11.35 2.24
N GLU A 83 0.15 12.11 2.70
CA GLU A 83 -1.10 12.27 1.99
C GLU A 83 -0.96 13.31 0.88
N VAL A 84 -1.07 12.85 -0.37
CA VAL A 84 -0.81 13.68 -1.56
C VAL A 84 -1.93 14.70 -1.85
N PHE A 85 -3.14 14.52 -1.30
CA PHE A 85 -4.33 15.27 -1.72
C PHE A 85 -5.08 16.03 -0.61
N ARG A 86 -4.54 16.15 0.62
CA ARG A 86 -5.18 16.98 1.67
C ARG A 86 -4.84 18.46 1.48
N ASN A 87 -5.84 19.34 1.60
CA ASN A 87 -5.60 20.78 1.66
C ASN A 87 -4.81 21.13 2.92
N ARG A 88 -3.77 21.97 2.80
CA ARG A 88 -2.88 22.39 3.92
C ARG A 88 -3.65 22.89 5.15
N GLU A 89 -4.72 23.65 4.94
CA GLU A 89 -5.54 24.20 6.03
C GLU A 89 -6.20 23.10 6.88
N GLN A 90 -6.62 21.98 6.26
CA GLN A 90 -7.21 20.85 6.99
C GLN A 90 -6.16 20.06 7.77
N GLN A 91 -4.93 19.96 7.25
CA GLN A 91 -3.80 19.32 7.95
C GLN A 91 -3.43 20.08 9.22
N GLU A 92 -3.30 21.41 9.16
CA GLU A 92 -2.96 22.24 10.32
C GLU A 92 -4.03 22.12 11.44
N THR A 93 -5.31 22.08 11.06
CA THR A 93 -6.42 21.98 12.01
C THR A 93 -6.45 20.62 12.72
N GLU A 94 -6.19 19.52 12.00
CA GLU A 94 -6.15 18.17 12.57
C GLU A 94 -4.90 17.95 13.44
N GLU A 95 -3.74 18.46 13.03
CA GLU A 95 -2.52 18.40 13.84
C GLU A 95 -2.65 19.17 15.16
N GLU A 96 -3.33 20.33 15.16
CA GLU A 96 -3.66 21.05 16.38
C GLU A 96 -4.63 20.26 17.27
N ALA A 97 -5.68 19.67 16.70
CA ALA A 97 -6.62 18.83 17.44
C ALA A 97 -5.92 17.63 18.09
N ASP A 98 -5.04 16.95 17.36
CA ASP A 98 -4.28 15.79 17.86
C ASP A 98 -3.31 16.21 18.99
N ARG A 99 -2.70 17.39 18.87
CA ARG A 99 -1.83 17.98 19.90
C ARG A 99 -2.61 18.34 21.18
N ILE A 100 -3.84 18.84 21.05
CA ILE A 100 -4.74 19.14 22.18
C ILE A 100 -5.16 17.86 22.88
N LEU A 101 -5.58 16.83 22.13
CA LEU A 101 -5.99 15.55 22.69
C LEU A 101 -4.87 14.87 23.49
N ARG A 102 -3.62 14.93 22.99
CA ARG A 102 -2.44 14.42 23.72
C ARG A 102 -2.15 15.16 25.03
N ARG A 103 -2.55 16.43 25.14
CA ARG A 103 -2.44 17.22 26.38
C ARG A 103 -3.51 16.88 27.40
N ILE A 104 -4.72 16.54 26.95
CA ILE A 104 -5.87 16.18 27.81
C ILE A 104 -5.75 14.75 28.33
N ALA A 105 -5.13 13.84 27.57
CA ALA A 105 -4.96 12.44 27.94
C ALA A 105 -3.80 12.16 28.93
N ARG A 106 -3.24 13.20 29.57
CA ARG A 106 -2.16 13.10 30.56
C ARG A 106 -2.66 13.50 31.94
#